data_AF-A0A522FEF7-F1
#
_entry.id   AF-A0A522FEF7-F1
#
_cell.length_a   1.000
_cell.length_b   1.000
_cell.length_c   1.000
_cell.angle_alpha   90.00
_cell.angle_beta   90.00
_cell.angle_gamma   90.00
#
_symmetry.space_group_name_H-M   'P 1'
#
loop_
_entity.id
_entity.type
_entity.pdbx_description
1 polymer ?
#
loop_
_entity_poly.entity_id
_entity_poly.type
_entity_poly.pdbx_seq_one_letter_code
_entity_poly.pdbx_strand_id
1 'polypeptide(L)' 'MTKPKDIHEYIASHPKEIQKLLEQLRVTIKKAAPKAEEIISYGMPAFKLN' A
#
# COMPACT_ATOMS: atom_id res chain seq x y z
N MET A 1 16.01 6.87 8.01
CA MET A 1 14.73 6.64 7.29
C MET A 1 14.51 5.14 7.19
N THR A 2 13.55 4.61 7.92
CA THR A 2 13.24 3.17 7.95
C THR A 2 12.48 2.79 6.69
N LYS A 3 12.95 1.76 5.98
CA LYS A 3 12.20 1.18 4.86
C LYS A 3 10.95 0.49 5.45
N PRO A 4 9.75 0.76 4.92
CA PRO A 4 8.54 0.06 5.37
C PRO A 4 8.65 -1.42 5.04
N LYS A 5 8.28 -2.29 5.98
CA LYS A 5 8.26 -3.75 5.76
C LYS A 5 7.05 -4.18 4.95
N ASP A 6 5.95 -3.43 5.07
CA ASP A 6 4.70 -3.69 4.37
C ASP A 6 3.94 -2.39 4.08
N ILE A 7 2.84 -2.52 3.33
CA ILE A 7 2.00 -1.38 2.95
C ILE A 7 1.36 -0.72 4.19
N HIS A 8 1.09 -1.46 5.26
CA HIS A 8 0.49 -0.91 6.48
C HIS A 8 1.48 0.02 7.21
N GLU A 9 2.73 -0.39 7.39
CA GLU A 9 3.79 0.47 7.93
C GLU A 9 4.01 1.72 7.06
N TYR A 10 3.97 1.57 5.72
CA TYR A 10 4.05 2.73 4.81
C TYR A 10 2.90 3.71 5.03
N ILE A 11 1.65 3.21 5.10
CA ILE A 11 0.47 4.03 5.36
C ILE A 11 0.59 4.72 6.72
N ALA A 12 0.91 3.96 7.78
CA ALA A 12 1.01 4.46 9.15
C ALA A 12 2.07 5.56 9.33
N SER A 13 3.11 5.58 8.48
CA SER A 13 4.15 6.62 8.49
C SER A 13 3.67 8.01 8.00
N HIS A 14 2.48 8.10 7.40
CA HIS A 14 1.94 9.35 6.87
C HIS A 14 0.89 9.99 7.82
N PRO A 15 0.57 11.28 7.68
CA PRO A 15 -0.51 11.93 8.45
C PRO A 15 -1.89 11.28 8.23
N LYS A 16 -2.80 11.44 9.19
CA LYS A 16 -4.12 10.77 9.19
C LYS A 16 -4.96 11.00 7.94
N GLU A 17 -4.90 12.19 7.35
CA GLU A 17 -5.62 12.48 6.10
C GLU A 17 -5.10 11.67 4.92
N ILE A 18 -3.76 11.54 4.84
CA ILE A 18 -3.09 10.72 3.82
C ILE A 18 -3.32 9.24 4.06
N GLN A 19 -3.33 8.79 5.32
CA GLN A 19 -3.67 7.40 5.67
C GLN A 19 -5.01 7.00 5.07
N LYS A 20 -6.04 7.85 5.27
CA LYS A 20 -7.39 7.60 4.76
C LYS A 20 -7.43 7.47 3.23
N LEU A 21 -6.72 8.34 2.51
CA LEU A 21 -6.63 8.29 1.05
C LEU A 21 -5.90 7.03 0.56
N LEU A 22 -4.78 6.67 1.18
CA LEU A 22 -4.01 5.49 0.81
C LEU A 22 -4.77 4.19 1.09
N GLU A 23 -5.54 4.12 2.18
CA GLU A 23 -6.42 3.00 2.47
C GLU A 23 -7.54 2.87 1.44
N GLN A 24 -8.16 3.98 1.06
CA GLN A 24 -9.18 3.98 -0.01
C GLN A 24 -8.59 3.49 -1.34
N LEU A 25 -7.39 3.93 -1.70
CA LEU A 25 -6.68 3.48 -2.90
C LEU A 25 -6.39 1.98 -2.84
N ARG A 26 -5.85 1.49 -1.71
CA ARG A 26 -5.57 0.07 -1.48
C ARG A 26 -6.82 -0.80 -1.63
N VAL A 27 -7.94 -0.39 -1.04
CA VAL A 27 -9.23 -1.10 -1.15
C VAL A 27 -9.71 -1.10 -2.60
N THR A 28 -9.60 0.03 -3.31
CA THR A 28 -10.01 0.15 -4.71
C THR A 28 -9.20 -0.80 -5.59
N ILE A 29 -7.88 -0.84 -5.42
CA ILE A 29 -7.00 -1.73 -6.18
C ILE A 29 -7.29 -3.20 -5.86
N LYS A 30 -7.46 -3.57 -4.59
CA LYS A 30 -7.83 -4.95 -4.20
C LYS A 30 -9.16 -5.40 -4.79
N LYS A 31 -10.14 -4.50 -4.91
CA LYS A 31 -11.42 -4.82 -5.57
C LYS A 31 -11.25 -5.02 -7.07
N ALA A 32 -10.44 -4.18 -7.73
CA ALA A 32 -10.19 -4.26 -9.16
C ALA A 32 -9.30 -5.47 -9.54
N ALA A 33 -8.33 -5.81 -8.69
CA ALA A 33 -7.35 -6.86 -8.90
C ALA A 33 -7.21 -7.75 -7.65
N PRO A 34 -8.22 -8.59 -7.34
CA PRO A 34 -8.22 -9.41 -6.12
C PRO A 34 -7.12 -10.47 -6.06
N LYS A 35 -6.51 -10.79 -7.22
CA LYS A 35 -5.38 -11.72 -7.33
C LYS A 35 -4.00 -11.04 -7.23
N ALA A 36 -3.96 -9.71 -7.13
CA ALA A 36 -2.70 -9.00 -7.03
C ALA A 36 -2.11 -9.15 -5.61
N GLU A 37 -0.82 -9.45 -5.55
CA GLU A 37 -0.05 -9.53 -4.31
C GLU A 37 0.43 -8.15 -3.89
N GLU A 38 0.26 -7.83 -2.60
CA GLU A 38 0.78 -6.60 -2.00
C GLU A 38 2.25 -6.76 -1.65
N ILE A 39 3.11 -5.94 -2.24
CA ILE A 39 4.56 -6.00 -2.03
C ILE A 39 5.12 -4.62 -1.72
N ILE A 40 6.33 -4.58 -1.18
CA ILE A 40 7.17 -3.37 -1.15
C ILE A 40 8.23 -3.51 -2.23
N SER A 41 8.26 -2.56 -3.17
CA SER A 41 9.26 -2.50 -4.24
C SER A 41 9.90 -1.12 -4.24
N TYR A 42 11.24 -1.07 -4.27
CA TYR A 42 12.00 0.18 -4.17
C TYR A 42 11.63 1.08 -2.97
N GLY A 43 11.16 0.47 -1.87
CA GLY A 43 10.72 1.19 -0.67
C GLY A 43 9.33 1.81 -0.77
N MET A 44 8.55 1.46 -1.79
CA MET A 44 7.18 1.92 -2.01
C MET A 44 6.18 0.75 -2.08
N PRO A 45 4.92 0.95 -1.67
CA PRO A 45 3.87 -0.05 -1.85
C PRO A 45 3.58 -0.27 -3.33
N ALA A 46 3.52 -1.53 -3.74
CA ALA A 46 3.18 -1.93 -5.09
C ALA A 46 2.26 -3.17 -5.08
N PHE A 47 1.52 -3.34 -6.17
CA PHE A 47 0.63 -4.47 -6.39
C PHE A 47 1.15 -5.26 -7.59
N LYS A 48 1.53 -6.52 -7.37
CA LYS A 48 2.09 -7.40 -8.39
C LYS A 48 1.02 -8.40 -8.83
N LEU A 49 0.72 -8.42 -10.13
CA LEU A 49 -0.18 -9.40 -10.73
C LEU A 49 0.64 -10.28 -11.67
N ASN A 50 0.77 -11.57 -11.34
CA ASN A 50 1.46 -12.58 -12.16
C ASN A 50 0.46 -13.34 -13.02
#